data_AF-A0A936NQW0-F1
#
_entry.id   AF-A0A936NQW0-F1
#
_cell.length_a   1.000
_cell.length_b   1.000
_cell.length_c   1.000
_cell.angle_alpha   90.00
_cell.angle_beta   90.00
_cell.angle_gamma   90.00
#
_symmetry.space_group_name_H-M   'P 1'
#
loop_
_entity.id
_entity.type
_entity.pdbx_description
1 polymer ?
#
loop_
_entity_poly.entity_id
_entity_poly.type
_entity_poly.pdbx_seq_one_letter_code
_entity_poly.pdbx_strand_id
1 'polypeptide(L)'
;MKRFAQFALKVTTAHVLTYFVVGAAAYAYLTHEFYVGQNPIFATFMRTEAEPVLWAHVMRWFLPGQILRGLLLAIALYPFLPTIEGWPFGKRLGSIAGLYLIIGCWAAATASPGTIEGLIYLRPEITKRAHLLVQPEIIVQSVGMAALIAWWLPRGNRKV
;
A
#
# COMPACT_ATOMS: atom_id res chain seq x y z
N MET A 1 -10.24 14.89 19.88
CA MET A 1 -10.55 15.05 18.44
C MET A 1 -9.40 15.65 17.63
N LYS A 2 -8.83 16.82 18.00
CA LYS A 2 -7.73 17.45 17.25
C LYS A 2 -6.52 16.55 16.99
N ARG A 3 -6.07 15.79 18.01
CA ARG A 3 -4.94 14.84 17.91
C ARG A 3 -5.18 13.73 16.87
N PHE A 4 -6.36 13.11 16.92
CA PHE A 4 -6.75 12.10 15.92
C PHE A 4 -6.77 12.69 14.52
N ALA A 5 -7.41 13.84 14.32
CA ALA A 5 -7.49 14.47 13.00
C ALA A 5 -6.10 14.77 12.40
N GLN A 6 -5.15 15.27 13.21
CA GLN A 6 -3.77 15.51 12.78
C GLN A 6 -3.03 14.22 12.43
N PHE A 7 -3.20 13.17 13.25
CA PHE A 7 -2.60 11.87 12.98
C PHE A 7 -3.17 11.23 11.71
N ALA A 8 -4.49 11.23 11.57
CA ALA A 8 -5.19 10.72 10.39
C ALA A 8 -4.77 11.46 9.12
N LEU A 9 -4.68 12.79 9.16
CA LEU A 9 -4.20 13.57 8.03
C LEU A 9 -2.78 13.16 7.62
N LYS A 10 -1.86 12.98 8.57
CA LYS A 10 -0.49 12.53 8.30
C LYS A 10 -0.47 11.13 7.68
N VAL A 11 -1.15 10.15 8.28
CA VAL A 11 -1.18 8.77 7.79
C VAL A 11 -1.82 8.70 6.40
N THR A 12 -2.97 9.33 6.20
CA THR A 12 -3.65 9.37 4.91
C THR A 12 -2.80 10.04 3.84
N THR A 13 -2.15 11.16 4.16
CA THR A 13 -1.27 11.86 3.21
C THR A 13 -0.07 10.98 2.85
N ALA A 14 0.61 10.37 3.82
CA ALA A 14 1.71 9.44 3.56
C ALA A 14 1.26 8.31 2.63
N HIS A 15 0.13 7.67 2.95
CA HIS A 15 -0.41 6.57 2.17
C HIS A 15 -0.72 6.97 0.72
N VAL A 16 -1.50 8.04 0.53
CA VAL A 16 -1.92 8.51 -0.80
C VAL A 16 -0.71 8.91 -1.63
N LEU A 17 0.24 9.65 -1.06
CA LEU A 17 1.44 10.09 -1.77
C LEU A 17 2.30 8.90 -2.20
N THR A 18 2.60 7.97 -1.29
CA THR A 18 3.43 6.82 -1.63
C THR A 18 2.74 5.90 -2.61
N TYR A 19 1.44 5.67 -2.44
CA TYR A 19 0.66 4.84 -3.35
C TYR A 19 0.65 5.43 -4.77
N PHE A 20 0.39 6.73 -4.90
CA PHE A 20 0.36 7.38 -6.22
C PHE A 20 1.74 7.39 -6.89
N VAL A 21 2.77 7.87 -6.20
CA VAL A 21 4.11 8.05 -6.79
C VAL A 21 4.75 6.70 -7.11
N VAL A 22 4.76 5.78 -6.14
CA VAL A 22 5.40 4.47 -6.32
C VAL A 22 4.56 3.59 -7.24
N GLY A 23 3.23 3.66 -7.15
CA GLY A 23 2.33 2.92 -8.05
C GLY A 23 2.47 3.37 -9.49
N ALA A 24 2.53 4.68 -9.76
CA ALA A 24 2.78 5.19 -11.11
C ALA A 24 4.15 4.74 -11.65
N ALA A 25 5.19 4.75 -10.82
CA ALA A 25 6.51 4.27 -11.22
C ALA A 25 6.51 2.75 -11.49
N ALA A 26 5.93 1.96 -10.59
CA ALA A 26 5.85 0.50 -10.77
C ALA A 26 5.03 0.13 -11.99
N TYR A 27 3.92 0.83 -12.24
CA TYR A 27 3.15 0.71 -13.47
C TYR A 27 4.06 0.91 -14.68
N ALA A 28 4.70 2.08 -14.79
CA ALA A 28 5.51 2.43 -15.95
C ALA A 28 6.69 1.47 -16.21
N TYR A 29 7.35 0.97 -15.16
CA TYR A 29 8.62 0.24 -15.30
C TYR A 29 8.54 -1.28 -15.10
N LEU A 30 7.53 -1.79 -14.39
CA LEU A 30 7.49 -3.19 -13.95
C LEU A 30 6.22 -3.93 -14.34
N THR A 31 5.06 -3.27 -14.33
CA THR A 31 3.76 -3.96 -14.41
C THR A 31 2.91 -3.56 -15.61
N HIS A 32 3.26 -2.53 -16.38
CA HIS A 32 2.51 -2.06 -17.56
C HIS A 32 2.10 -3.19 -18.51
N GLU A 33 3.01 -4.12 -18.79
CA GLU A 33 2.74 -5.25 -19.70
C GLU A 33 1.61 -6.17 -19.23
N PHE A 34 1.34 -6.23 -17.92
CA PHE A 34 0.26 -7.03 -17.37
C PHE A 34 -1.11 -6.36 -17.53
N TYR A 35 -1.14 -5.05 -17.79
CA TYR A 35 -2.36 -4.29 -18.03
C TYR A 35 -2.70 -4.22 -19.52
N VAL A 36 -1.73 -3.95 -20.39
CA VAL A 36 -1.97 -3.67 -21.83
C VAL A 36 -0.94 -4.32 -22.77
N GLY A 37 -0.06 -5.19 -22.27
CA GLY A 37 0.97 -5.85 -23.07
C GLY A 37 0.46 -7.03 -23.90
N GLN A 38 1.40 -7.83 -24.42
CA GLN A 38 1.09 -9.00 -25.27
C GLN A 38 0.29 -10.08 -24.53
N ASN A 39 0.45 -10.17 -23.21
CA ASN A 39 -0.31 -11.08 -22.34
C ASN A 39 -0.82 -10.31 -21.10
N PRO A 40 -1.93 -9.56 -21.22
CA PRO A 40 -2.40 -8.66 -20.19
C PRO A 40 -3.18 -9.44 -19.11
N ILE A 41 -2.46 -10.19 -18.29
CA ILE A 41 -3.05 -11.06 -17.26
C ILE A 41 -3.98 -10.32 -16.30
N PHE A 42 -3.75 -9.03 -16.01
CA PHE A 42 -4.59 -8.25 -15.11
C PHE A 42 -5.90 -7.82 -15.77
N ALA A 43 -5.96 -7.74 -17.11
CA ALA A 43 -7.22 -7.48 -17.81
C ALA A 43 -8.27 -8.58 -17.59
N THR A 44 -7.86 -9.77 -17.13
CA THR A 44 -8.81 -10.86 -16.83
C THR A 44 -9.67 -10.62 -15.59
N PHE A 45 -9.28 -9.71 -14.69
CA PHE A 45 -10.01 -9.42 -13.45
C PHE A 45 -9.96 -7.96 -12.96
N MET A 46 -9.12 -7.11 -13.54
CA MET A 46 -9.03 -5.68 -13.23
C MET A 46 -9.67 -4.84 -14.33
N ARG A 47 -10.11 -3.63 -13.97
CA ARG A 47 -10.53 -2.62 -14.94
C ARG A 47 -9.28 -1.91 -15.46
N THR A 48 -8.95 -2.10 -16.74
CA THR A 48 -7.72 -1.58 -17.35
C THR A 48 -8.03 -0.45 -18.33
N GLU A 49 -7.01 0.31 -18.72
CA GLU A 49 -7.13 1.41 -19.69
C GLU A 49 -7.46 0.96 -21.12
N ALA A 50 -7.31 -0.34 -21.44
CA ALA A 50 -7.77 -0.91 -22.69
C ALA A 50 -9.31 -0.90 -22.81
N GLU A 51 -10.04 -0.70 -21.71
CA GLU A 51 -11.50 -0.64 -21.65
C GLU A 51 -11.97 0.72 -21.08
N PRO A 52 -12.02 1.80 -21.89
CA PRO A 52 -12.19 3.17 -21.40
C PRO A 52 -13.43 3.39 -20.53
N VAL A 53 -14.54 2.71 -20.85
CA VAL A 53 -15.81 2.81 -20.11
C VAL A 53 -15.66 2.25 -18.70
N LEU A 54 -14.98 1.12 -18.53
CA LEU A 54 -14.69 0.54 -17.20
C LEU A 54 -13.60 1.34 -16.48
N TRP A 55 -12.60 1.82 -17.22
CA TRP A 55 -11.50 2.63 -16.68
C TRP A 55 -11.96 3.94 -16.06
N ALA A 56 -13.01 4.56 -16.61
CA ALA A 56 -13.61 5.76 -16.05
C ALA A 56 -14.04 5.59 -14.58
N HIS A 57 -14.44 4.38 -14.17
CA HIS A 57 -14.70 4.08 -12.77
C HIS A 57 -13.43 4.18 -11.92
N VAL A 58 -12.32 3.60 -12.40
CA VAL A 58 -11.04 3.64 -11.66
C VAL A 58 -10.61 5.08 -11.49
N MET A 59 -10.61 5.88 -12.56
CA MET A 59 -10.23 7.30 -12.49
C MET A 59 -11.09 8.10 -11.51
N ARG A 60 -12.40 7.82 -11.46
CA ARG A 60 -13.31 8.49 -10.52
C ARG A 60 -13.10 8.10 -9.06
N TRP A 61 -12.83 6.81 -8.79
CA TRP A 61 -12.81 6.26 -7.43
C TRP A 61 -11.41 6.02 -6.86
N PHE A 62 -10.37 6.15 -7.68
CA PHE A 62 -8.98 5.96 -7.29
C PHE A 62 -8.63 6.80 -6.05
N LEU A 63 -8.73 8.12 -6.15
CA LEU A 63 -8.32 9.02 -5.07
C LEU A 63 -9.25 8.90 -3.84
N PRO A 64 -10.59 8.91 -3.97
CA PRO A 64 -11.48 8.65 -2.84
C PRO A 64 -11.19 7.33 -2.11
N GLY A 65 -10.92 6.27 -2.87
CA GLY A 65 -10.59 4.95 -2.34
C GLY A 65 -9.29 4.96 -1.53
N GLN A 66 -8.23 5.60 -2.03
CA GLN A 66 -6.97 5.69 -1.27
C GLN A 66 -7.10 6.61 -0.05
N ILE A 67 -7.88 7.68 -0.12
CA ILE A 67 -8.16 8.52 1.05
C ILE A 67 -8.87 7.70 2.15
N LEU A 68 -9.88 6.90 1.77
CA LEU A 68 -10.58 6.02 2.69
C LEU A 68 -9.63 4.97 3.29
N ARG A 69 -8.78 4.33 2.48
CA ARG A 69 -7.78 3.36 2.96
C ARG A 69 -6.80 4.00 3.94
N GLY A 70 -6.29 5.19 3.63
CA GLY A 70 -5.42 5.95 4.52
C GLY A 70 -6.08 6.26 5.86
N LEU A 71 -7.35 6.64 5.84
CA LEU A 71 -8.13 6.90 7.06
C LEU A 71 -8.34 5.62 7.89
N LEU A 72 -8.65 4.49 7.25
CA LEU A 72 -8.80 3.20 7.93
C LEU A 72 -7.49 2.75 8.58
N LEU A 73 -6.35 2.93 7.89
CA LEU A 73 -5.02 2.69 8.47
C LEU A 73 -4.76 3.59 9.69
N ALA A 74 -5.13 4.87 9.61
CA ALA A 74 -5.02 5.77 10.74
C ALA A 74 -5.88 5.33 11.94
N ILE A 75 -7.12 4.92 11.70
CA ILE A 75 -8.01 4.38 12.73
C ILE A 75 -7.39 3.15 13.39
N ALA A 76 -6.84 2.23 12.61
CA ALA A 76 -6.21 1.01 13.12
C ALA A 76 -4.93 1.30 13.95
N LEU A 77 -4.13 2.28 13.54
CA LEU A 77 -2.88 2.64 14.23
C LEU A 77 -3.09 3.56 15.44
N TYR A 78 -4.17 4.35 15.47
CA TYR A 78 -4.38 5.37 16.49
C TYR A 78 -4.41 4.86 17.94
N PRO A 79 -5.01 3.70 18.27
CA PRO A 79 -4.95 3.12 19.62
C PRO A 79 -3.52 2.91 20.13
N PHE A 80 -2.56 2.69 19.21
CA PHE A 80 -1.16 2.45 19.52
C PHE A 80 -0.29 3.72 19.43
N LEU A 81 -0.88 4.87 19.09
CA LEU A 81 -0.15 6.12 18.86
C LEU A 81 0.77 6.51 20.03
N PRO A 82 0.34 6.49 21.32
CA PRO A 82 1.22 6.84 22.43
C PRO A 82 2.47 5.94 22.50
N THR A 83 2.29 4.65 22.21
CA THR A 83 3.37 3.66 22.20
C THR A 83 4.33 3.89 21.04
N ILE A 84 3.80 4.14 19.83
CA ILE A 84 4.60 4.40 18.62
C ILE A 84 5.42 5.70 18.79
N GLU A 85 4.83 6.75 19.39
CA GLU A 85 5.53 8.01 19.70
C GLU A 85 6.67 7.81 20.71
N GLY A 86 6.61 6.79 21.57
CA GLY A 86 7.70 6.44 22.48
C GLY A 86 8.88 5.71 21.80
N TRP A 87 8.69 5.15 20.60
CA TRP A 87 9.71 4.32 19.95
C TRP A 87 10.79 5.14 19.24
N PRO A 88 12.02 4.61 19.10
CA PRO A 88 13.02 5.18 18.21
C PRO A 88 12.59 5.04 16.74
N PHE A 89 13.11 5.92 15.87
CA PHE A 89 12.73 5.99 14.45
C PHE A 89 12.76 4.63 13.74
N GLY A 90 13.85 3.88 13.87
CA GLY A 90 14.01 2.57 13.21
C GLY A 90 12.93 1.56 13.63
N LYS A 91 12.53 1.56 14.91
CA LYS A 91 11.47 0.68 15.39
C LYS A 91 10.10 1.11 14.84
N ARG A 92 9.81 2.41 14.77
CA ARG A 92 8.58 2.91 14.13
C ARG A 92 8.51 2.53 12.66
N LEU A 93 9.60 2.79 11.93
CA LEU A 93 9.72 2.47 10.52
C LEU A 93 9.48 0.98 10.28
N GLY A 94 10.25 0.12 10.95
CA GLY A 94 10.16 -1.33 10.78
C GLY A 94 8.79 -1.88 11.18
N SER A 95 8.21 -1.41 12.29
CA SER A 95 6.89 -1.87 12.73
C SER A 95 5.77 -1.44 11.79
N ILE A 96 5.73 -0.17 11.36
CA ILE A 96 4.67 0.31 10.46
C ILE A 96 4.82 -0.30 9.06
N ALA A 97 6.05 -0.39 8.55
CA ALA A 97 6.32 -1.04 7.26
C ALA A 97 5.94 -2.53 7.32
N GLY A 98 6.31 -3.23 8.41
CA GLY A 98 5.96 -4.62 8.62
C GLY A 98 4.45 -4.85 8.72
N LEU A 99 3.71 -3.99 9.43
CA LEU A 99 2.25 -4.06 9.48
C LEU A 99 1.64 -3.90 8.07
N TYR A 100 2.13 -2.95 7.29
CA TYR A 100 1.61 -2.73 5.94
C TYR A 100 1.97 -3.86 4.97
N LEU A 101 3.23 -4.29 4.96
CA LEU A 101 3.76 -5.27 4.03
C LEU A 101 3.33 -6.70 4.39
N ILE A 102 3.56 -7.10 5.64
CA ILE A 102 3.33 -8.47 6.07
C ILE A 102 1.83 -8.70 6.26
N ILE A 103 1.19 -7.92 7.13
CA ILE A 103 -0.23 -8.13 7.44
C ILE A 103 -1.13 -7.62 6.30
N GLY A 104 -0.81 -6.46 5.73
CA GLY A 104 -1.60 -5.86 4.67
C GLY A 104 -1.42 -6.48 3.28
N CYS A 105 -0.38 -7.30 3.06
CA CYS A 105 -0.15 -7.92 1.75
C CYS A 105 0.24 -9.40 1.86
N TRP A 106 1.44 -9.74 2.33
CA TRP A 106 1.94 -11.12 2.21
C TRP A 106 1.06 -12.14 2.92
N ALA A 107 0.65 -11.84 4.15
CA ALA A 107 -0.24 -12.65 4.97
C ALA A 107 -1.72 -12.25 4.84
N ALA A 108 -2.08 -11.45 3.82
CA ALA A 108 -3.48 -11.12 3.58
C ALA A 108 -4.25 -12.37 3.17
N ALA A 109 -5.46 -12.53 3.73
CA ALA A 109 -6.34 -13.67 3.44
C ALA A 109 -6.93 -13.64 2.01
N THR A 110 -6.69 -12.58 1.24
CA THR A 110 -7.18 -12.46 -0.13
C THR A 110 -6.16 -12.99 -1.12
N ALA A 111 -6.59 -13.91 -1.99
CA ALA A 111 -5.78 -14.36 -3.12
C ALA A 111 -5.61 -13.23 -4.14
N SER A 112 -4.41 -12.67 -4.23
CA SER A 112 -4.05 -11.58 -5.15
C SER A 112 -2.59 -11.73 -5.58
N PRO A 113 -2.19 -11.24 -6.77
CA PRO A 113 -0.78 -11.12 -7.10
C PRO A 113 -0.01 -10.46 -5.95
N GLY A 114 1.07 -11.11 -5.54
CA GLY A 114 1.95 -10.67 -4.46
C GLY A 114 1.61 -11.16 -3.05
N THR A 115 0.44 -11.77 -2.82
CA THR A 115 0.10 -12.42 -1.53
C THR A 115 0.48 -13.90 -1.52
N ILE A 116 0.64 -14.50 -0.33
CA ILE A 116 0.90 -15.94 -0.18
C ILE A 116 -0.30 -16.75 -0.66
N GLU A 117 -1.51 -16.35 -0.27
CA GLU A 117 -2.76 -16.96 -0.77
C GLU A 117 -2.84 -16.94 -2.29
N GLY A 118 -2.39 -15.85 -2.91
CA GLY A 118 -2.37 -15.75 -4.36
C GLY A 118 -1.46 -16.78 -5.02
N LEU A 119 -0.29 -17.05 -4.43
CA LEU A 119 0.65 -18.06 -4.93
C LEU A 119 0.10 -19.49 -4.87
N ILE A 120 -0.81 -19.74 -3.93
CA ILE A 120 -1.42 -21.07 -3.70
C ILE A 120 -2.66 -21.27 -4.57
N TYR A 121 -3.52 -20.25 -4.66
CA TYR A 121 -4.88 -20.40 -5.17
C TYR A 121 -5.16 -19.73 -6.52
N LEU A 122 -4.33 -18.80 -6.99
CA LEU A 122 -4.58 -18.19 -8.30
C LEU A 122 -4.33 -19.18 -9.42
N ARG A 123 -5.08 -18.98 -10.51
CA ARG A 123 -4.98 -19.84 -11.68
C ARG A 123 -3.59 -19.74 -12.33
N PRO A 124 -3.13 -20.77 -13.05
CA PRO A 124 -1.78 -20.82 -13.63
C PRO A 124 -1.43 -19.67 -14.58
N GLU A 125 -2.43 -19.01 -15.18
CA GLU A 125 -2.24 -17.86 -16.05
C GLU A 125 -1.68 -16.64 -15.28
N ILE A 126 -1.95 -16.55 -13.96
CA ILE A 126 -1.30 -15.58 -13.08
C ILE A 126 0.09 -16.10 -12.72
N THR A 127 1.02 -15.86 -13.64
CA THR A 127 2.37 -16.41 -13.56
C THR A 127 3.12 -15.99 -12.29
N LYS A 128 4.08 -16.81 -11.83
CA LYS A 128 5.02 -16.47 -10.75
C LYS A 128 5.77 -15.15 -11.01
N ARG A 129 5.95 -14.80 -12.29
CA ARG A 129 6.56 -13.53 -12.71
C ARG A 129 5.70 -12.33 -12.27
N ALA A 130 4.39 -12.42 -12.40
CA ALA A 130 3.47 -11.38 -11.92
C ALA A 130 3.59 -11.20 -10.40
N HIS A 131 3.59 -12.31 -9.65
CA HIS A 131 3.79 -12.27 -8.20
C HIS A 131 5.09 -11.63 -7.76
N LEU A 132 6.16 -11.78 -8.54
CA LEU A 132 7.48 -11.23 -8.25
C LEU A 132 7.57 -9.74 -8.63
N LEU A 133 7.07 -9.36 -9.81
CA LEU A 133 7.21 -8.00 -10.34
C LEU A 133 6.32 -6.97 -9.63
N VAL A 134 5.26 -7.41 -8.92
CA VAL A 134 4.48 -6.52 -8.05
C VAL A 134 5.17 -6.23 -6.70
N GLN A 135 6.12 -7.06 -6.26
CA GLN A 135 6.75 -6.91 -4.93
C GLN A 135 7.49 -5.59 -4.72
N PRO A 136 8.30 -5.09 -5.68
CA PRO A 136 9.04 -3.85 -5.49
C PRO A 136 8.11 -2.67 -5.18
N GLU A 137 6.96 -2.60 -5.85
CA GLU A 137 5.94 -1.57 -5.57
C GLU A 137 5.47 -1.63 -4.12
N ILE A 138 5.04 -2.81 -3.67
CA ILE A 138 4.45 -3.02 -2.34
C ILE A 138 5.49 -2.74 -1.25
N ILE A 139 6.72 -3.20 -1.43
CA ILE A 139 7.82 -2.99 -0.49
C ILE A 139 8.15 -1.50 -0.40
N VAL A 140 8.35 -0.82 -1.53
CA VAL A 140 8.70 0.61 -1.55
C VAL A 140 7.56 1.47 -1.01
N GLN A 141 6.29 1.16 -1.32
CA GLN A 141 5.13 1.83 -0.74
C GLN A 141 5.09 1.65 0.78
N SER A 142 5.29 0.42 1.28
CA SER A 142 5.23 0.11 2.71
C SER A 142 6.32 0.86 3.50
N VAL A 143 7.56 0.84 3.00
CA VAL A 143 8.71 1.50 3.63
C VAL A 143 8.58 3.01 3.50
N GLY A 144 8.20 3.52 2.32
CA GLY A 144 8.04 4.95 2.08
C GLY A 144 6.96 5.58 2.98
N MET A 145 5.79 4.94 3.07
CA MET A 145 4.71 5.39 3.94
C MET A 145 5.15 5.37 5.41
N ALA A 146 5.77 4.27 5.85
CA ALA A 146 6.25 4.12 7.21
C ALA A 146 7.34 5.16 7.55
N ALA A 147 8.23 5.49 6.61
CA ALA A 147 9.26 6.50 6.78
C ALA A 147 8.66 7.90 6.97
N LEU A 148 7.68 8.28 6.13
CA LEU A 148 6.98 9.56 6.26
C LEU A 148 6.26 9.67 7.61
N ILE A 149 5.52 8.63 8.02
CA ILE A 149 4.83 8.61 9.31
C ILE A 149 5.83 8.68 10.46
N ALA A 150 6.88 7.85 10.44
CA ALA A 150 7.90 7.81 11.48
C ALA A 150 8.64 9.15 11.63
N TRP A 151 8.85 9.87 10.53
CA TRP A 151 9.47 11.19 10.51
C TRP A 151 8.55 12.30 11.05
N TRP A 152 7.25 12.27 10.71
CA TRP A 152 6.28 13.27 11.18
C TRP A 152 5.81 13.09 12.62
N LEU A 153 6.00 11.93 13.22
CA LEU A 153 5.68 11.70 14.62
C LEU A 153 6.78 12.31 15.51
N PRO A 154 6.41 13.01 16.59
CA PRO A 154 7.38 13.61 17.51
C PRO A 154 8.33 12.54 18.03
N ARG A 155 9.62 12.88 18.16
CA ARG A 155 10.60 11.98 18.79
C ARG A 155 10.30 11.96 20.28
N GLY A 156 9.91 10.81 20.82
CA GLY A 156 9.75 10.66 22.25
C GLY A 156 11.10 10.94 22.92
N ASN A 157 11.14 11.88 23.86
CA ASN A 157 12.28 12.00 24.76
C ASN A 157 12.40 10.67 25.50
N ARG A 158 13.50 9.95 25.27
CA ARG A 158 13.86 8.76 26.05
C ARG A 158 13.90 9.17 27.53
N LYS A 159 12.86 8.83 28.28
CA LYS A 159 13.02 8.42 29.67
C LYS A 159 12.89 6.91 29.64
N VAL A 160 14.04 6.26 29.41
CA VAL A 160 14.22 4.85 29.77
C VAL A 160 14.54 4.84 31.25
#